data_AF-A0AAV0WGC5-F1
#
_entry.id   AF-A0AAV0WGC5-F1
#
_cell.length_a   1.000
_cell.length_b   1.000
_cell.length_c   1.000
_cell.angle_alpha   90.00
_cell.angle_beta   90.00
_cell.angle_gamma   90.00
#
_symmetry.space_group_name_H-M   'P 1'
#
loop_
_entity.id
_entity.type
_entity.pdbx_description
1 polymer ?
#
loop_
_entity_poly.entity_id
_entity_poly.type
_entity_poly.pdbx_seq_one_letter_code
_entity_poly.pdbx_strand_id
1 'polypeptide(L)'
;MDSDLKDLDLYRILGIKRSATKKEIKTAYRRKALQCHPDKNPDNQNAAQVFLWLTEILNILTDTAARLDYDKLLLAKSAAKLLKKERDSDVAKLINDIFKRTKHERSVQRDTDKRSLKVCHVCKKKF
;
A
#
# COMPACT_ATOMS: atom_id res chain seq x y z
N MET A 1 12.22 -21.13 5.85
CA MET A 1 12.18 -20.07 4.83
C MET A 1 10.72 -19.70 4.50
N ASP A 2 9.87 -19.43 5.51
CA ASP A 2 8.41 -19.63 5.36
C ASP A 2 7.56 -18.45 5.92
N SER A 3 8.06 -17.22 5.77
CA SER A 3 7.30 -16.00 6.14
C SER A 3 6.71 -15.26 4.93
N ASP A 4 7.43 -15.21 3.81
CA ASP A 4 7.12 -14.31 2.68
C ASP A 4 5.75 -14.57 2.04
N LEU A 5 5.30 -15.82 2.07
CA LEU A 5 3.99 -16.22 1.53
C LEU A 5 2.81 -15.60 2.31
N LYS A 6 2.99 -15.19 3.57
CA LYS A 6 1.97 -14.51 4.41
C LYS A 6 1.75 -13.05 3.99
N ASP A 7 2.68 -12.48 3.23
CA ASP A 7 2.57 -11.12 2.69
C ASP A 7 2.03 -11.04 1.27
N LEU A 8 2.00 -12.18 0.56
CA LEU A 8 1.43 -12.30 -0.77
C LEU A 8 -0.08 -12.59 -0.76
N ASP A 9 -0.75 -12.22 -1.86
CA ASP A 9 -2.16 -12.52 -2.09
C ASP A 9 -2.31 -13.92 -2.71
N LEU A 10 -2.59 -14.92 -1.86
CA LEU A 10 -2.68 -16.34 -2.23
C LEU A 10 -3.80 -16.62 -3.25
N TYR A 11 -4.84 -15.78 -3.28
CA TYR A 11 -5.98 -15.89 -4.19
C TYR A 11 -5.72 -15.22 -5.55
N ARG A 12 -4.83 -14.22 -5.58
CA ARG A 12 -4.33 -13.59 -6.82
C ARG A 12 -3.23 -14.43 -7.49
N ILE A 13 -2.40 -15.11 -6.70
CA ILE A 13 -1.77 -16.38 -7.12
C ILE A 13 -2.90 -17.44 -7.21
N LEU A 14 -2.74 -18.57 -7.91
CA LEU A 14 -3.85 -19.38 -8.48
C LEU A 14 -4.78 -18.64 -9.49
N GLY A 15 -5.20 -17.40 -9.21
CA GLY A 15 -6.08 -16.59 -10.08
C GLY A 15 -7.57 -16.86 -9.84
N ILE A 16 -7.99 -16.79 -8.57
CA ILE A 16 -9.33 -17.15 -8.09
C ILE A 16 -9.92 -16.06 -7.19
N LYS A 17 -11.23 -16.09 -6.95
CA LYS A 17 -11.89 -15.20 -5.99
C LYS A 17 -11.75 -15.74 -4.56
N ARG A 18 -11.75 -14.85 -3.56
CA ARG A 18 -11.75 -15.23 -2.13
C ARG A 18 -12.93 -16.13 -1.73
N SER A 19 -14.06 -16.00 -2.45
CA SER A 19 -15.25 -16.84 -2.30
C SER A 19 -15.12 -18.26 -2.89
N ALA A 20 -13.98 -18.61 -3.50
CA ALA A 20 -13.81 -19.89 -4.18
C ALA A 20 -13.87 -21.08 -3.21
N THR A 21 -14.52 -22.14 -3.68
CA THR A 21 -14.66 -23.43 -3.00
C THR A 21 -13.36 -24.23 -3.04
N LYS A 22 -13.21 -25.21 -2.13
CA LYS A 22 -12.06 -26.13 -2.13
C LYS A 22 -11.90 -26.91 -3.45
N LYS A 23 -12.99 -27.14 -4.18
CA LYS A 23 -12.96 -27.78 -5.52
C LYS A 23 -12.30 -26.86 -6.55
N GLU A 24 -12.72 -25.60 -6.61
CA GLU A 24 -12.16 -24.60 -7.53
C GLU A 24 -10.68 -24.30 -7.25
N ILE A 25 -10.29 -24.23 -5.96
CA ILE A 25 -8.89 -24.08 -5.53
C ILE A 25 -8.02 -25.22 -6.10
N LYS A 26 -8.46 -26.49 -5.94
CA LYS A 26 -7.75 -27.66 -6.47
C LYS A 26 -7.67 -27.66 -8.01
N THR A 27 -8.73 -27.24 -8.70
CA THR A 27 -8.75 -27.12 -10.17
C THR A 27 -7.81 -26.02 -10.66
N ALA A 28 -7.81 -24.85 -10.01
CA ALA A 28 -6.92 -23.74 -10.33
C ALA A 28 -5.44 -24.09 -10.08
N TYR A 29 -5.15 -24.80 -8.98
CA TYR A 29 -3.83 -25.35 -8.70
C TYR A 29 -3.35 -26.27 -9.83
N ARG A 30 -4.14 -27.28 -10.21
CA ARG A 30 -3.78 -28.21 -11.30
C ARG A 30 -3.47 -27.48 -12.60
N ARG A 31 -4.26 -26.46 -12.95
CA ARG A 31 -4.05 -25.65 -14.15
C ARG A 31 -2.73 -24.86 -14.09
N LYS A 32 -2.39 -24.22 -12.96
CA LYS A 32 -1.10 -23.52 -12.81
C LYS A 32 0.09 -24.47 -12.70
N ALA A 33 -0.06 -25.59 -11.99
CA ALA A 33 0.98 -26.60 -11.84
C ALA A 33 1.39 -27.19 -13.20
N LEU A 34 0.45 -27.41 -14.12
CA LEU A 34 0.73 -27.84 -15.50
C LEU A 34 1.45 -26.78 -16.35
N GLN A 35 1.19 -25.48 -16.10
CA GLN A 35 1.84 -24.37 -16.78
C GLN A 35 3.28 -24.17 -16.30
N CYS A 36 3.50 -24.27 -14.99
CA CYS A 36 4.79 -24.06 -14.32
C CYS A 36 5.53 -25.36 -14.01
N HIS A 37 5.20 -26.47 -14.67
CA HIS A 37 5.83 -27.77 -14.39
C HIS A 37 7.30 -27.76 -14.84
N PRO A 38 8.27 -28.20 -14.00
CA PRO A 38 9.70 -28.13 -14.33
C PRO A 38 10.05 -28.98 -15.56
N ASP A 39 9.47 -30.18 -15.69
CA ASP A 39 9.63 -31.08 -16.85
C ASP A 39 9.25 -30.44 -18.21
N LYS A 40 8.29 -29.51 -18.20
CA LYS A 40 7.82 -28.80 -19.41
C LYS A 40 8.52 -27.46 -19.64
N ASN A 41 9.27 -26.98 -18.64
CA ASN A 41 9.96 -25.69 -18.68
C ASN A 41 11.41 -25.85 -18.16
N PRO A 42 12.21 -26.78 -18.72
CA PRO A 42 13.56 -27.07 -18.20
C PRO A 42 14.48 -25.85 -18.22
N ASP A 43 14.29 -24.94 -19.19
CA ASP A 43 15.07 -23.71 -19.34
C ASP A 43 14.77 -22.66 -18.25
N ASN A 44 13.65 -22.79 -17.53
CA ASN A 44 13.19 -21.79 -16.57
C ASN A 44 13.47 -22.25 -15.14
N GLN A 45 14.65 -21.89 -14.63
CA GLN A 45 15.09 -22.22 -13.26
C GLN A 45 14.09 -21.81 -12.16
N ASN A 46 13.29 -20.78 -12.40
CA ASN A 46 12.26 -20.31 -11.46
C ASN A 46 11.00 -21.20 -11.43
N ALA A 47 10.79 -22.08 -12.42
CA ALA A 47 9.62 -22.97 -12.47
C ALA A 47 9.54 -23.88 -11.23
N ALA A 48 10.67 -24.38 -10.74
CA ALA A 48 10.73 -25.17 -9.51
C ALA A 48 10.30 -24.38 -8.27
N GLN A 49 10.76 -23.13 -8.11
CA GLN A 49 10.37 -22.26 -7.00
C GLN A 49 8.87 -21.89 -7.06
N VAL A 50 8.38 -21.54 -8.25
CA VAL A 50 6.95 -21.23 -8.46
C VAL A 50 6.08 -22.45 -8.17
N PHE A 51 6.51 -23.66 -8.54
CA PHE A 51 5.81 -24.89 -8.23
C PHE A 51 5.71 -25.12 -6.70
N LEU A 52 6.82 -24.97 -5.97
CA LEU A 52 6.83 -25.08 -4.50
C LEU A 52 5.88 -24.06 -3.85
N TRP A 53 5.88 -22.80 -4.30
CA TRP A 53 4.93 -21.79 -3.82
C TRP A 53 3.47 -22.18 -4.12
N LEU A 54 3.18 -22.73 -5.30
CA LEU A 54 1.83 -23.20 -5.64
C LEU A 54 1.37 -24.35 -4.73
N THR A 55 2.27 -25.27 -4.37
CA THR A 55 1.97 -26.36 -3.42
C THR A 55 1.69 -25.80 -2.03
N GLU A 56 2.48 -24.83 -1.56
CA GLU A 56 2.28 -24.24 -0.23
C GLU A 56 1.00 -23.39 -0.13
N ILE A 57 0.68 -22.65 -1.20
CA ILE A 57 -0.63 -21.98 -1.35
C ILE A 57 -1.78 -23.00 -1.27
N LEU A 58 -1.63 -24.16 -1.92
CA LEU A 58 -2.66 -25.21 -1.87
C LEU A 58 -2.83 -25.76 -0.45
N ASN A 59 -1.74 -25.97 0.29
CA ASN A 59 -1.78 -26.43 1.68
C ASN A 59 -2.60 -25.46 2.56
N ILE A 60 -2.22 -24.17 2.56
CA ILE A 60 -2.87 -23.11 3.35
C ILE A 60 -4.36 -22.95 2.98
N LEU A 61 -4.70 -22.96 1.69
CA LEU A 61 -6.09 -22.75 1.25
C LEU A 61 -6.98 -24.01 1.34
N THR A 62 -6.38 -25.20 1.51
CA THR A 62 -7.10 -26.46 1.67
C THR A 62 -7.47 -26.72 3.14
N ASP A 63 -6.59 -26.38 4.08
CA ASP A 63 -6.93 -26.36 5.50
C ASP A 63 -7.94 -25.23 5.81
N THR A 64 -8.93 -25.53 6.66
CA THR A 64 -9.89 -24.55 7.14
C THR A 64 -9.30 -23.61 8.19
N ALA A 65 -8.42 -24.09 9.08
CA ALA A 65 -7.87 -23.24 10.14
C ALA A 65 -6.90 -22.20 9.54
N ALA A 66 -5.90 -22.65 8.79
CA ALA A 66 -4.95 -21.78 8.09
C ALA A 66 -5.64 -20.78 7.15
N ARG A 67 -6.67 -21.19 6.40
CA ARG A 67 -7.45 -20.28 5.54
C ARG A 67 -8.18 -19.20 6.36
N LEU A 68 -8.81 -19.55 7.48
CA LEU A 68 -9.50 -18.59 8.34
C LEU A 68 -8.52 -17.56 8.92
N ASP A 69 -7.35 -18.00 9.38
CA ASP A 69 -6.34 -17.09 9.94
C ASP A 69 -5.70 -16.20 8.86
N TYR A 70 -5.49 -16.72 7.66
CA TYR A 70 -5.08 -15.93 6.50
C TYR A 70 -6.15 -14.89 6.12
N ASP A 71 -7.44 -15.26 6.10
CA ASP A 71 -8.52 -14.34 5.76
C ASP A 71 -8.72 -13.24 6.83
N LYS A 72 -8.53 -13.55 8.13
CA LYS A 72 -8.45 -12.55 9.22
C LYS A 72 -7.29 -11.57 9.00
N LEU A 73 -6.10 -12.09 8.71
CA LEU A 73 -4.90 -11.28 8.46
C LEU A 73 -5.06 -10.37 7.25
N LEU A 74 -5.71 -10.85 6.18
CA LEU A 74 -6.03 -10.05 5.00
C LEU A 74 -7.08 -8.96 5.27
N LEU A 75 -8.07 -9.23 6.12
CA LEU A 75 -9.01 -8.21 6.61
C LEU A 75 -8.27 -7.14 7.44
N ALA A 76 -7.44 -7.54 8.40
CA ALA A 76 -6.64 -6.62 9.22
C ALA A 76 -5.72 -5.74 8.36
N LYS A 77 -5.06 -6.31 7.34
CA LYS A 77 -4.25 -5.56 6.35
C LYS A 77 -5.10 -4.55 5.57
N SER A 78 -6.31 -4.91 5.14
CA SER A 78 -7.21 -3.98 4.44
C SER A 78 -7.66 -2.81 5.33
N ALA A 79 -7.99 -3.08 6.60
CA ALA A 79 -8.34 -2.06 7.57
C ALA A 79 -7.16 -1.11 7.87
N ALA A 80 -5.97 -1.67 8.15
CA ALA A 80 -4.76 -0.89 8.37
C ALA A 80 -4.39 0.00 7.17
N LYS A 81 -4.62 -0.48 5.93
CA LYS A 81 -4.44 0.32 4.71
C LYS A 81 -5.42 1.49 4.61
N LEU A 82 -6.67 1.32 5.02
CA LEU A 82 -7.66 2.40 5.07
C LEU A 82 -7.26 3.45 6.12
N LEU A 83 -6.96 3.02 7.35
CA LEU A 83 -6.51 3.90 8.43
C LEU A 83 -5.24 4.70 8.06
N LYS A 84 -4.27 4.04 7.42
CA LYS A 84 -3.08 4.73 6.90
C LYS A 84 -3.45 5.78 5.84
N LYS A 85 -4.31 5.46 4.88
CA LYS A 85 -4.76 6.40 3.83
C LYS A 85 -5.46 7.63 4.43
N GLU A 86 -6.30 7.42 5.44
CA GLU A 86 -7.01 8.49 6.14
C GLU A 86 -6.05 9.41 6.89
N ARG A 87 -5.16 8.84 7.71
CA ARG A 87 -4.06 9.56 8.39
C ARG A 87 -3.18 10.34 7.41
N ASP A 88 -2.79 9.72 6.30
CA ASP A 88 -1.96 10.37 5.27
C ASP A 88 -2.72 11.54 4.61
N SER A 89 -4.06 11.50 4.55
CA SER A 89 -4.90 12.62 4.11
C SER A 89 -4.98 13.76 5.13
N ASP A 90 -5.02 13.46 6.43
CA ASP A 90 -5.04 14.47 7.49
C ASP A 90 -3.69 15.18 7.62
N VAL A 91 -2.59 14.44 7.46
CA VAL A 91 -1.25 15.01 7.29
C VAL A 91 -1.21 15.96 6.09
N ALA A 92 -1.82 15.61 4.95
CA ALA A 92 -1.88 16.49 3.78
C ALA A 92 -2.73 17.76 4.03
N LYS A 93 -3.85 17.68 4.76
CA LYS A 93 -4.64 18.85 5.19
C LYS A 93 -3.81 19.77 6.08
N LEU A 94 -3.14 19.20 7.08
CA LEU A 94 -2.31 19.94 8.04
C LEU A 94 -1.13 20.66 7.34
N ILE A 95 -0.44 19.99 6.41
CA ILE A 95 0.63 20.59 5.60
C ILE A 95 0.11 21.78 4.78
N ASN A 96 -1.06 21.65 4.16
CA ASN A 96 -1.69 22.74 3.40
C ASN A 96 -2.01 23.94 4.31
N ASP A 97 -2.54 23.70 5.51
CA ASP A 97 -2.87 24.78 6.45
C ASP A 97 -1.63 25.46 7.04
N ILE A 98 -0.55 24.72 7.32
CA ILE A 98 0.76 25.29 7.67
C ILE A 98 1.30 26.15 6.52
N PHE A 99 1.19 25.70 5.27
CA PHE A 99 1.61 26.46 4.10
C PHE A 99 0.80 27.76 3.90
N LYS A 100 -0.52 27.72 4.13
CA LYS A 100 -1.37 28.92 4.11
C LYS A 100 -0.96 29.93 5.18
N ARG A 101 -0.70 29.47 6.42
CA ARG A 101 -0.28 30.33 7.55
C ARG A 101 1.06 31.00 7.29
N THR A 102 2.09 30.22 6.94
CA THR A 102 3.42 30.74 6.61
C THR A 102 3.41 31.69 5.40
N LYS A 103 2.55 31.45 4.41
CA LYS A 103 2.32 32.40 3.30
C LYS A 103 1.66 33.70 3.78
N HIS A 104 0.66 33.61 4.66
CA HIS A 104 -0.04 34.77 5.23
C HIS A 104 0.89 35.63 6.09
N GLU A 105 1.67 35.01 6.99
CA GLU A 105 2.72 35.66 7.79
C GLU A 105 3.72 36.42 6.90
N ARG A 106 4.20 35.80 5.81
CA ARG A 106 5.08 36.44 4.82
C ARG A 106 4.41 37.57 4.03
N SER A 107 3.09 37.61 3.86
CA SER A 107 2.39 38.80 3.34
C SER A 107 2.32 39.91 4.38
N VAL A 108 1.87 39.59 5.61
CA VAL A 108 1.75 40.58 6.69
C VAL A 108 3.09 41.26 6.96
N GLN A 109 4.19 40.49 7.07
CA GLN A 109 5.53 41.05 7.28
C GLN A 109 5.93 42.04 6.17
N ARG A 110 5.70 41.69 4.90
CA ARG A 110 6.01 42.60 3.77
C ARG A 110 5.19 43.88 3.81
N ASP A 111 3.96 43.83 4.32
CA ASP A 111 3.10 45.02 4.40
C ASP A 111 3.38 45.85 5.66
N THR A 112 3.82 45.24 6.78
CA THR A 112 4.37 45.98 7.92
C THR A 112 5.69 46.66 7.57
N ASP A 113 6.58 45.99 6.84
CA ASP A 113 7.86 46.55 6.39
C ASP A 113 7.63 47.72 5.43
N LYS A 114 6.74 47.59 4.43
CA LYS A 114 6.36 48.71 3.56
C LYS A 114 5.76 49.88 4.35
N ARG A 115 4.99 49.61 5.41
CA ARG A 115 4.35 50.64 6.25
C ARG A 115 5.39 51.35 7.12
N SER A 116 6.37 50.64 7.68
CA SER A 116 7.47 51.24 8.46
C SER A 116 8.39 52.10 7.56
N LEU A 117 8.75 51.62 6.36
CA LEU A 117 9.49 52.41 5.37
C LEU A 117 8.74 53.68 4.97
N LYS A 118 7.41 53.62 4.75
CA LYS A 118 6.60 54.81 4.44
C LYS A 118 6.59 55.83 5.58
N VAL A 119 6.48 55.39 6.85
CA VAL A 119 6.53 56.30 8.01
C VAL A 119 7.91 56.99 8.11
N CYS A 120 9.00 56.23 7.93
CA CYS A 120 10.35 56.78 7.95
C CYS A 120 10.57 57.86 6.85
N HIS A 121 9.97 57.67 5.67
CA HIS A 121 10.06 58.61 4.55
C HIS A 121 9.27 59.92 4.77
N VAL A 122 8.23 59.90 5.62
CA VAL A 122 7.44 61.09 5.98
C VAL A 122 8.17 61.95 7.01
N CYS A 123 8.88 61.36 7.98
CA CYS A 123 9.66 62.12 8.94
C CYS A 123 10.88 62.84 8.33
N LYS A 124 11.45 62.32 7.23
CA LYS A 124 12.60 62.95 6.53
C LYS A 124 12.24 64.12 5.61
N LYS A 125 10.98 64.57 5.56
CA LYS A 125 10.51 65.71 4.74
C LYS A 125 9.93 66.87 5.56
N LYS A 126 10.29 66.98 6.85
CA LYS A 126 9.79 68.02 7.77
C LYS A 126 10.89 68.86 8.46
N PHE A 127 12.09 68.83 7.90
CA PHE A 127 13.21 69.75 8.16
C PHE A 127 13.70 70.29 6.81
#